data_AF-A0A917UPD2-F1
#
_entry.id   AF-A0A917UPD2-F1
#
_cell.length_a   1.000
_cell.length_b   1.000
_cell.length_c   1.000
_cell.angle_alpha   90.00
_cell.angle_beta   90.00
_cell.angle_gamma   90.00
#
_symmetry.space_group_name_H-M   'P 1'
#
loop_
_entity.id
_entity.type
_entity.pdbx_description
1 polymer ?
#
loop_
_entity_poly.entity_id
_entity_poly.type
_entity_poly.pdbx_seq_one_letter_code
_entity_poly.pdbx_strand_id
1 'polypeptide(L)'
;MLRQNRGMIPFEHTRGLGWARFFAWTSVGLGLTALVVSVTVPLALQLGRVVWVVLFATFAIWAAFMAVPRYREARRRGSWLVVVGAALGIATFGLMVYAAVAFILAGYYDTVIPMLPNWAAGGGPGPAPAVGVFAR
;
A
#
# COMPACT_ATOMS: atom_id res chain seq x y z
N MET A 1 -50.47 -30.13 16.28
CA MET A 1 -50.29 -28.66 16.35
C MET A 1 -49.11 -28.42 17.29
N LEU A 2 -47.91 -28.09 16.83
CA LEU A 2 -47.48 -26.73 16.53
C LEU A 2 -46.29 -26.75 15.56
N ARG A 3 -46.47 -26.06 14.44
CA ARG A 3 -45.49 -25.80 13.40
C ARG A 3 -44.51 -24.74 13.91
N GLN A 4 -43.32 -25.13 14.37
CA GLN A 4 -42.27 -24.17 14.73
C GLN A 4 -41.54 -23.71 13.47
N ASN A 5 -42.24 -22.87 12.72
CA ASN A 5 -41.72 -22.07 11.61
C ASN A 5 -41.01 -20.86 12.23
N ARG A 6 -39.70 -20.96 12.50
CA ARG A 6 -38.86 -19.77 12.76
C ARG A 6 -37.66 -19.87 11.84
N GLY A 7 -37.69 -19.04 10.79
CA GLY A 7 -36.56 -18.77 9.92
C GLY A 7 -35.40 -18.21 10.75
N MET A 8 -34.51 -19.09 11.19
CA MET A 8 -33.15 -18.71 11.50
C MET A 8 -32.43 -18.66 10.15
N ILE A 9 -32.19 -17.45 9.65
CA ILE A 9 -31.21 -17.25 8.59
C ILE A 9 -29.89 -17.78 9.14
N PRO A 10 -29.26 -18.79 8.52
CA PRO A 10 -28.02 -19.35 9.05
C PRO A 10 -26.91 -18.32 8.85
N PHE A 11 -26.65 -17.49 9.87
CA PHE A 11 -25.50 -16.59 9.93
C PHE A 11 -24.15 -17.33 9.95
N GLU A 12 -24.18 -18.66 9.92
CA GLU A 12 -22.99 -19.52 9.87
C GLU A 12 -22.23 -19.39 8.55
N HIS A 13 -22.89 -19.01 7.45
CA HIS A 13 -22.20 -18.83 6.16
C HIS A 13 -21.41 -17.51 6.05
N THR A 14 -21.61 -16.57 6.97
CA THR A 14 -21.02 -15.21 6.92
C THR A 14 -19.81 -15.05 7.84
N ARG A 15 -19.60 -15.96 8.80
CA ARG A 15 -18.72 -15.71 9.96
C ARG A 15 -17.21 -15.85 9.72
N GLY A 16 -16.76 -16.42 8.61
CA GLY A 16 -15.32 -16.58 8.37
C GLY A 16 -14.86 -16.36 6.92
N LEU A 17 -15.51 -17.03 5.97
CA LEU A 17 -15.02 -17.08 4.59
C LEU A 17 -15.27 -15.79 3.80
N GLY A 18 -16.41 -15.11 4.04
CA GLY A 18 -16.74 -13.82 3.41
C GLY A 18 -15.74 -12.73 3.80
N TRP A 19 -15.44 -12.63 5.10
CA TRP A 19 -14.42 -11.71 5.62
C TRP A 19 -13.01 -12.05 5.11
N ALA A 20 -12.63 -13.33 5.04
CA ALA A 20 -11.34 -13.74 4.49
C ALA A 20 -11.15 -13.31 3.02
N ARG A 21 -12.22 -13.42 2.22
CA ARG A 21 -12.23 -12.95 0.82
C ARG A 21 -12.17 -11.43 0.73
N PHE A 22 -12.91 -10.72 1.57
CA PHE A 22 -12.87 -9.26 1.63
C PHE A 22 -11.44 -8.76 1.90
N PHE A 23 -10.78 -9.24 2.95
CA PHE A 23 -9.41 -8.83 3.28
C PHE A 23 -8.40 -9.18 2.18
N ALA A 24 -8.55 -10.35 1.53
CA ALA A 24 -7.70 -10.73 0.42
C ALA A 24 -7.87 -9.78 -0.78
N TRP A 25 -9.11 -9.46 -1.18
CA TRP A 25 -9.38 -8.52 -2.27
C TRP A 25 -8.94 -7.10 -1.94
N THR A 26 -9.16 -6.64 -0.71
CA THR A 26 -8.71 -5.33 -0.24
C THR A 26 -7.19 -5.23 -0.27
N SER A 27 -6.48 -6.28 0.17
CA SER A 27 -5.02 -6.33 0.08
C SER A 27 -4.52 -6.21 -1.36
N VAL A 28 -5.10 -6.99 -2.29
CA VAL A 28 -4.75 -6.92 -3.71
C VAL A 28 -5.06 -5.54 -4.29
N GLY A 29 -6.24 -4.98 -4.01
CA GLY A 29 -6.64 -3.67 -4.49
C GLY A 29 -5.73 -2.55 -4.00
N LEU A 30 -5.38 -2.56 -2.71
CA LEU A 30 -4.46 -1.59 -2.12
C LEU A 30 -3.04 -1.76 -2.64
N GLY A 31 -2.54 -2.99 -2.72
CA GLY A 31 -1.20 -3.28 -3.23
C GLY A 31 -1.05 -2.89 -4.70
N LEU A 32 -2.03 -3.22 -5.54
CA LEU A 32 -2.05 -2.85 -6.95
C LEU A 32 -2.14 -1.34 -7.13
N THR A 33 -3.04 -0.67 -6.39
CA THR A 33 -3.20 0.78 -6.49
C THR A 33 -1.94 1.50 -6.01
N ALA A 34 -1.34 1.06 -4.90
CA ALA A 34 -0.09 1.62 -4.40
C ALA A 34 1.04 1.43 -5.42
N LEU A 35 1.14 0.26 -6.06
CA LEU A 35 2.12 0.00 -7.11
C LEU A 35 1.90 0.91 -8.33
N VAL A 36 0.67 1.04 -8.82
CA VAL A 36 0.34 1.93 -9.95
C VAL A 36 0.69 3.38 -9.61
N VAL A 37 0.30 3.86 -8.42
CA VAL A 37 0.64 5.21 -7.95
C VAL A 37 2.15 5.40 -7.89
N SER A 38 2.89 4.41 -7.40
CA SER A 38 4.35 4.48 -7.26
C SER A 38 5.08 4.70 -8.59
N VAL A 39 4.55 4.17 -9.69
CA VAL A 39 5.19 4.27 -11.01
C VAL A 39 4.61 5.38 -11.89
N THR A 40 3.43 5.90 -11.57
CA THR A 40 2.74 6.93 -12.40
C THR A 40 2.79 8.33 -11.78
N VAL A 41 2.72 8.45 -10.46
CA VAL A 41 2.63 9.76 -9.80
C VAL A 41 4.01 10.39 -9.71
N PRO A 42 4.13 11.70 -10.01
CA PRO A 42 5.41 12.36 -9.85
C PRO A 42 5.73 12.53 -8.37
N LEU A 43 6.89 12.02 -7.92
CA LEU A 43 7.32 12.19 -6.53
C LEU A 43 8.06 13.52 -6.32
N ALA A 44 8.66 14.09 -7.36
CA ALA A 44 9.33 15.39 -7.36
C ALA A 44 10.29 15.59 -6.17
N LEU A 45 11.06 14.55 -5.80
CA LEU A 45 11.93 14.51 -4.61
C LEU A 45 11.21 14.81 -3.26
N GLN A 46 9.89 14.78 -3.20
CA GLN A 46 9.14 14.98 -1.96
C GLN A 46 9.02 13.67 -1.19
N LEU A 47 9.79 13.54 -0.10
CA LEU A 47 9.70 12.40 0.83
C LEU A 47 8.28 12.19 1.37
N GLY A 48 7.51 13.27 1.55
CA GLY A 48 6.11 13.17 1.98
C GLY A 48 5.23 12.32 1.05
N ARG A 49 5.47 12.36 -0.27
CA ARG A 49 4.74 11.52 -1.23
C ARG A 49 5.14 10.04 -1.12
N VAL A 50 6.42 9.77 -0.88
CA VAL A 50 6.94 8.41 -0.63
C VAL A 50 6.24 7.80 0.58
N VAL A 51 6.13 8.56 1.69
CA VAL A 51 5.51 8.09 2.94
C VAL A 51 4.07 7.64 2.71
N TRP A 52 3.29 8.39 1.94
CA TRP A 52 1.90 8.00 1.63
C TRP A 52 1.82 6.66 0.90
N VAL A 53 2.67 6.45 -0.12
CA VAL A 53 2.70 5.20 -0.88
C VAL A 53 3.14 4.03 0.02
N VAL A 54 4.15 4.25 0.87
CA VAL A 54 4.63 3.27 1.86
C VAL A 54 3.52 2.89 2.84
N LEU A 55 2.72 3.85 3.32
CA LEU A 55 1.59 3.58 4.21
C LEU A 55 0.57 2.66 3.55
N PHE A 56 0.18 2.95 2.30
CA PHE A 56 -0.74 2.09 1.54
C PHE A 56 -0.18 0.70 1.26
N ALA A 57 1.10 0.61 0.89
CA ALA A 57 1.79 -0.67 0.69
C ALA A 57 1.82 -1.51 1.98
N THR A 58 2.12 -0.87 3.11
CA THR A 58 2.13 -1.52 4.43
C THR A 58 0.72 -2.00 4.82
N PHE A 59 -0.31 -1.19 4.56
CA PHE A 59 -1.70 -1.57 4.83
C PHE A 59 -2.15 -2.75 3.95
N ALA A 60 -1.67 -2.83 2.70
CA ALA A 60 -1.89 -3.99 1.84
C ALA A 60 -1.28 -5.27 2.42
N ILE A 61 -0.04 -5.21 2.93
CA ILE A 61 0.63 -6.33 3.61
C ILE A 61 -0.15 -6.73 4.87
N TRP A 62 -0.54 -5.76 5.68
CA TRP A 62 -1.33 -6.01 6.89
C TRP A 62 -2.67 -6.68 6.59
N ALA A 63 -3.39 -6.21 5.56
CA ALA A 63 -4.65 -6.81 5.13
C ALA A 63 -4.46 -8.26 4.64
N ALA A 64 -3.35 -8.57 3.96
CA ALA A 64 -3.03 -9.95 3.58
C ALA A 64 -2.80 -10.83 4.82
N PHE A 65 -2.00 -10.36 5.79
CA PHE A 65 -1.76 -11.11 7.03
C PHE A 65 -3.04 -11.36 7.82
N MET A 66 -3.96 -10.39 7.85
CA MET A 66 -5.28 -10.56 8.47
C MET A 66 -6.15 -11.60 7.77
N ALA A 67 -5.94 -11.87 6.48
CA ALA A 67 -6.66 -12.91 5.76
C ALA A 67 -6.15 -14.32 6.10
N VAL A 68 -4.87 -14.50 6.42
CA VAL A 68 -4.22 -15.79 6.67
C VAL A 68 -4.90 -16.64 7.76
N PRO A 69 -5.10 -16.17 9.02
CA PRO A 69 -5.69 -16.99 10.07
C PRO A 69 -7.13 -17.41 9.72
N ARG A 70 -7.87 -16.55 9.02
CA ARG A 70 -9.26 -16.80 8.62
C ARG A 70 -9.38 -17.89 7.54
N TYR A 71 -8.41 -18.00 6.62
CA TYR A 71 -8.34 -19.13 5.69
C TYR A 71 -7.93 -20.44 6.39
N ARG A 72 -7.09 -20.36 7.43
CA ARG A 72 -6.68 -21.53 8.24
C ARG A 72 -7.83 -22.09 9.07
N GLU A 73 -8.63 -21.23 9.71
CA GLU A 73 -9.82 -21.62 10.46
C GLU A 73 -10.86 -22.31 9.58
N ALA A 74 -10.98 -21.89 8.32
CA ALA A 74 -11.87 -22.51 7.33
C ALA A 74 -11.37 -23.85 6.77
N ARG A 75 -10.24 -24.39 7.27
CA ARG A 75 -9.57 -25.64 6.80
C ARG A 75 -9.38 -25.74 5.27
N ARG A 76 -9.34 -24.60 4.56
CA ARG A 76 -9.06 -24.57 3.12
C ARG A 76 -7.58 -24.28 2.88
N ARG A 77 -7.00 -24.88 1.83
CA ARG A 77 -5.68 -24.48 1.33
C ARG A 77 -5.70 -22.98 1.04
N GLY A 78 -4.70 -22.25 1.53
CA GLY A 78 -4.64 -20.79 1.47
C GLY A 78 -4.92 -20.25 0.07
N SER A 79 -5.63 -19.12 -0.01
CA SER A 79 -5.98 -18.51 -1.28
C SER A 79 -4.78 -17.81 -1.91
N TRP A 80 -4.52 -18.05 -3.19
CA TRP A 80 -3.49 -17.39 -3.98
C TRP A 80 -3.58 -15.85 -3.90
N LEU A 81 -4.79 -15.31 -3.75
CA LEU A 81 -5.04 -13.87 -3.62
C LEU A 81 -4.30 -13.24 -2.43
N VAL A 82 -4.16 -13.96 -1.31
CA VAL A 82 -3.45 -13.45 -0.12
C VAL A 82 -1.95 -13.33 -0.41
N VAL A 83 -1.39 -14.31 -1.13
CA VAL A 83 0.01 -14.31 -1.54
C VAL A 83 0.27 -13.17 -2.52
N VAL A 84 -0.60 -12.98 -3.51
CA VAL A 84 -0.49 -11.89 -4.49
C VAL A 84 -0.59 -10.52 -3.82
N GLY A 85 -1.56 -10.32 -2.90
CA GLY A 85 -1.72 -9.06 -2.18
C GLY A 85 -0.49 -8.72 -1.31
N ALA A 86 0.03 -9.70 -0.58
CA ALA A 86 1.27 -9.54 0.18
C ALA A 86 2.47 -9.25 -0.73
N ALA A 87 2.64 -9.99 -1.82
CA ALA A 87 3.73 -9.79 -2.77
C ALA A 87 3.69 -8.39 -3.40
N LEU A 88 2.51 -7.90 -3.80
CA LEU A 88 2.33 -6.55 -4.32
C LEU A 88 2.69 -5.48 -3.27
N GLY A 89 2.23 -5.66 -2.04
CA GLY A 89 2.58 -4.76 -0.94
C GLY A 89 4.08 -4.72 -0.66
N ILE A 90 4.73 -5.89 -0.58
CA ILE A 90 6.19 -6.01 -0.35
C ILE A 90 6.97 -5.39 -1.50
N ALA A 91 6.60 -5.70 -2.75
CA ALA A 91 7.25 -5.15 -3.93
C ALA A 91 7.16 -3.61 -3.96
N THR A 92 5.98 -3.06 -3.67
CA THR A 92 5.78 -1.61 -3.60
C THR A 92 6.58 -0.98 -2.45
N PHE A 93 6.59 -1.62 -1.28
CA PHE A 93 7.37 -1.16 -0.14
C PHE A 93 8.87 -1.10 -0.47
N GLY A 94 9.42 -2.18 -1.04
CA GLY A 94 10.82 -2.24 -1.46
C GLY A 94 11.16 -1.18 -2.51
N LEU A 95 10.27 -0.96 -3.48
CA LEU A 95 10.42 0.08 -4.49
C LEU A 95 10.46 1.49 -3.87
N MET A 96 9.63 1.77 -2.87
CA MET A 96 9.62 3.06 -2.18
C MET A 96 10.80 3.25 -1.24
N VAL A 97 11.30 2.18 -0.61
CA VAL A 97 12.57 2.23 0.15
C VAL A 97 13.72 2.59 -0.80
N TYR A 98 13.76 1.97 -1.97
CA TYR A 98 14.72 2.34 -3.02
C TYR A 98 14.59 3.81 -3.43
N ALA A 99 13.37 4.30 -3.65
CA ALA A 99 13.12 5.71 -3.97
C ALA A 99 13.64 6.66 -2.88
N ALA A 100 13.38 6.36 -1.61
CA ALA A 100 13.85 7.16 -0.48
C ALA A 100 15.38 7.20 -0.41
N VAL A 101 16.04 6.04 -0.56
CA VAL A 101 17.50 5.94 -0.61
C VAL A 101 18.06 6.74 -1.78
N ALA A 102 17.48 6.61 -2.97
CA ALA A 102 17.88 7.35 -4.16
C ALA A 102 17.77 8.87 -3.96
N PHE A 103 16.69 9.36 -3.32
CA PHE A 103 16.52 10.79 -3.03
C PHE A 103 17.53 11.30 -1.99
N ILE A 104 17.81 10.53 -0.93
CA ILE A 104 18.81 10.90 0.08
C ILE A 104 20.19 10.98 -0.57
N LEU A 105 20.59 9.96 -1.35
CA LEU A 105 21.91 9.97 -1.96
C LEU A 105 22.06 11.05 -3.04
N ALA A 106 21.02 11.30 -3.84
CA ALA A 106 21.02 12.37 -4.82
C ALA A 106 21.13 13.75 -4.14
N GLY A 107 20.38 13.98 -3.06
CA GLY A 107 20.38 15.27 -2.35
C GLY A 107 21.63 15.55 -1.52
N TYR A 108 22.24 14.52 -0.91
CA TYR A 108 23.40 14.69 -0.02
C TYR A 108 24.76 14.52 -0.70
N TYR A 109 24.86 13.64 -1.70
CA TYR A 109 26.15 13.26 -2.31
C TYR A 109 26.26 13.67 -3.78
N ASP A 110 25.27 14.37 -4.33
CA ASP A 110 25.17 14.78 -5.74
C ASP A 110 25.45 13.60 -6.71
N THR A 111 25.04 12.40 -6.28
CA THR A 111 25.29 11.16 -7.03
C THR A 111 24.18 10.90 -8.03
N VAL A 112 24.55 10.56 -9.26
CA VAL A 112 23.60 10.20 -10.32
C VAL A 112 23.13 8.77 -10.08
N ILE A 113 22.01 8.62 -9.38
CA ILE A 113 21.35 7.33 -9.19
C ILE A 113 20.27 7.16 -10.26
N PRO A 114 20.21 6.01 -10.96
CA PRO A 114 19.14 5.76 -11.92
C PRO A 114 17.80 5.75 -11.20
N MET A 115 16.92 6.69 -11.54
CA MET A 115 15.59 6.80 -10.93
C MET A 115 14.53 6.92 -12.03
N LEU A 116 13.30 6.56 -11.69
CA LEU A 116 12.19 6.69 -12.64
C LEU A 116 12.02 8.16 -13.06
N PRO A 117 11.80 8.47 -14.35
CA PRO A 117 11.74 9.86 -14.82
C PRO A 117 10.67 10.69 -14.12
N ASN A 118 9.51 10.10 -13.81
CA ASN A 118 8.44 10.78 -13.07
C ASN A 118 8.82 11.07 -11.61
N TRP A 119 9.78 10.36 -11.01
CA TRP A 119 10.20 10.62 -9.64
C TRP A 119 11.04 11.89 -9.53
N ALA A 120 11.84 12.17 -10.55
CA ALA A 120 12.65 13.38 -10.68
C ALA A 120 11.87 14.55 -11.31
N ALA A 121 10.85 14.27 -12.12
CA ALA A 121 10.02 15.29 -12.76
C ALA A 121 9.33 16.17 -11.71
N GLY A 122 9.75 17.44 -11.64
CA GLY A 122 9.25 18.43 -10.68
C GLY A 122 10.29 18.93 -9.67
N GLY A 123 11.47 18.30 -9.61
CA GLY A 123 12.63 18.79 -8.85
C GLY A 123 13.40 19.89 -9.58
N GLY A 124 12.72 20.95 -10.03
CA GLY A 124 13.40 22.23 -10.22
C GLY A 124 13.69 22.84 -8.84
N PRO A 125 14.71 23.70 -8.67
CA PRO A 125 14.93 24.38 -7.41
C PRO A 125 13.67 25.19 -7.05
N GLY A 126 12.84 24.63 -6.18
CA GLY A 126 11.71 25.35 -5.60
C GLY A 126 12.26 26.55 -4.83
N PRO A 127 11.61 27.72 -4.88
CA PRO A 127 12.12 28.91 -4.23
C PRO A 127 12.30 28.59 -2.74
N ALA A 128 13.51 28.83 -2.24
CA ALA A 128 13.76 28.89 -0.80
C ALA A 128 12.65 29.75 -0.16
N PRO A 129 12.13 29.39 1.03
CA PRO A 129 11.20 30.26 1.73
C PRO A 129 11.87 31.62 1.81
N ALA A 130 11.23 32.64 1.23
CA ALA A 130 11.68 34.00 1.32
C ALA A 130 11.77 34.33 2.81
N VAL A 131 12.99 34.27 3.36
CA VAL A 131 13.30 34.87 4.64
C VAL A 131 12.96 36.33 4.43
N GLY A 132 11.83 36.74 4.99
CA GLY A 132 11.37 38.11 4.95
C GLY A 132 12.45 38.98 5.55
N VAL A 133 13.23 39.60 4.66
CA VAL A 133 14.02 40.79 4.96
C VAL A 133 12.99 41.89 5.22
N PHE A 134 12.44 41.91 6.44
CA PHE A 134 11.82 43.11 6.98
C PHE A 134 12.95 43.99 7.52
N ALA A 135 13.60 44.68 6.58
CA ALA A 135 14.28 45.93 6.86
C ALA A 135 13.23 47.04 6.78
N ARG A 136 12.76 47.50 7.94
CA ARG A 136 12.45 48.91 8.20
C ARG A 136 12.37 49.18 9.68
#